data_AF-A0A238XGL6-F1
#
_entry.id   AF-A0A238XGL6-F1
#
_cell.length_a   1.000
_cell.length_b   1.000
_cell.length_c   1.000
_cell.angle_alpha   90.00
_cell.angle_beta   90.00
_cell.angle_gamma   90.00
#
_symmetry.space_group_name_H-M   'P 1'
#
loop_
_entity.id
_entity.type
_entity.pdbx_description
1 polymer ?
#
loop_
_entity_poly.entity_id
_entity_poly.type
_entity_poly.pdbx_seq_one_letter_code
_entity_poly.pdbx_strand_id
1 'polypeptide(L)'
;MNTPAVKPKITCHICGGSFAPVDTRPFGAVRPGVSDLIAQAYPGWELGKSICRNDLSTFRSAYVESLLERERGELGALEREVVNSLKTGQLITQNLAEEDDTEASFGERMADRVASFGGSWTFIILFAVVLIGWMTLNAASLLAQPFDPYPFILLNLVLSSIAAIQAPIIMMSQRRQETKDRRRSENDYRVNLKAELEIRQLHEKMDHELAEQWDRLAEMQRIQIELLEERADDRR
;
A
#
# COMPACT_ATOMS: atom_id res chain seq x y z
N MET A 1 -33.53 20.32 -35.76
CA MET A 1 -32.30 19.80 -36.40
C MET A 1 -31.15 20.09 -35.46
N ASN A 2 -30.70 19.09 -34.69
CA ASN A 2 -29.60 19.24 -33.74
C ASN A 2 -28.36 18.59 -34.38
N THR A 3 -27.45 19.43 -34.89
CA THR A 3 -26.17 18.98 -35.45
C THR A 3 -25.30 18.48 -34.30
N PRO A 4 -24.80 17.23 -34.30
CA PRO A 4 -23.90 16.79 -33.24
C PRO A 4 -22.57 17.54 -33.36
N ALA A 5 -22.24 18.33 -32.34
CA ALA A 5 -20.97 19.05 -32.25
C ALA A 5 -19.80 18.06 -32.31
N VAL A 6 -19.01 18.13 -33.38
CA VAL A 6 -17.80 17.33 -33.58
C VAL A 6 -16.78 17.77 -32.52
N LYS A 7 -16.57 16.94 -31.49
CA LYS A 7 -15.57 17.21 -30.45
C LYS A 7 -14.17 17.22 -31.07
N PRO A 8 -13.31 18.22 -30.74
CA PRO A 8 -11.96 18.28 -31.28
C PRO A 8 -11.16 17.05 -30.82
N LYS A 9 -10.55 16.33 -31.77
CA LYS A 9 -9.68 15.19 -31.49
C LYS A 9 -8.23 15.67 -31.40
N ILE A 10 -7.50 15.19 -30.40
CA ILE A 10 -6.09 15.50 -30.18
C ILE A 10 -5.25 14.28 -30.53
N THR A 11 -4.18 14.49 -31.29
CA THR A 11 -3.28 13.43 -31.72
C THR A 11 -2.19 13.19 -30.68
N CYS A 12 -2.00 11.92 -30.30
CA CYS A 12 -0.89 11.51 -29.45
C CYS A 12 0.43 11.61 -30.23
N HIS A 13 1.46 12.21 -29.64
CA HIS A 13 2.78 12.33 -30.26
C HIS A 13 3.49 10.98 -30.40
N ILE A 14 3.19 10.02 -29.53
CA ILE A 14 3.90 8.73 -29.45
C ILE A 14 3.27 7.69 -30.38
N CYS A 15 1.99 7.34 -30.16
CA CYS A 15 1.31 6.35 -30.99
C CYS A 15 0.65 6.91 -32.27
N GLY A 16 0.60 8.23 -32.45
CA GLY A 16 -0.07 8.86 -33.61
C GLY A 16 -1.60 8.74 -33.62
N GLY A 17 -2.21 8.11 -32.61
CA GLY A 17 -3.66 7.94 -32.51
C GLY A 17 -4.39 9.25 -32.18
N SER A 18 -5.64 9.37 -32.65
CA SER A 18 -6.53 10.50 -32.36
C SER A 18 -7.47 10.18 -31.21
N PHE A 19 -7.37 10.92 -30.11
CA PHE A 19 -8.13 10.69 -28.87
C PHE A 19 -8.99 11.89 -28.49
N ALA A 20 -9.94 11.67 -27.57
CA ALA A 20 -10.70 12.76 -26.98
C ALA A 20 -9.79 13.58 -26.03
N PRO A 21 -10.04 14.90 -25.84
CA PRO A 21 -9.20 15.74 -24.99
C PRO A 21 -9.04 15.23 -23.56
N VAL A 22 -10.07 14.57 -23.02
CA VAL A 22 -10.08 13.99 -21.67
C VAL A 22 -9.05 12.85 -21.52
N ASP A 23 -8.81 12.10 -22.59
CA ASP A 23 -7.92 10.94 -22.63
C ASP A 23 -6.48 11.30 -23.02
N THR A 24 -6.22 12.59 -23.24
CA THR A 24 -4.90 13.12 -23.55
C THR A 24 -4.39 14.02 -22.45
N ARG A 25 -3.08 14.10 -22.30
CA ARG A 25 -2.40 15.04 -21.42
C ARG A 25 -1.42 15.88 -22.24
N PRO A 26 -1.51 17.22 -22.14
CA PRO A 26 -0.55 18.10 -22.81
C PRO A 26 0.81 18.05 -22.12
N PHE A 27 1.87 18.43 -22.84
CA PHE A 27 3.26 18.49 -22.34
C PHE A 27 3.39 19.06 -20.92
N GLY A 28 2.84 20.26 -20.67
CA GLY A 28 2.96 20.93 -19.37
C GLY A 28 2.22 20.25 -18.20
N ALA A 29 1.35 19.28 -18.49
CA ALA A 29 0.69 18.48 -17.46
C ALA A 29 1.44 17.17 -17.14
N VAL A 30 2.47 16.82 -17.91
CA VAL A 30 3.30 15.62 -17.71
C VAL A 30 4.46 15.97 -16.75
N ARG A 31 4.77 15.04 -15.83
CA ARG A 31 5.84 15.21 -14.83
C ARG A 31 7.18 15.45 -15.54
N PRO A 32 8.02 16.42 -15.11
CA PRO A 32 9.30 16.73 -15.76
C PRO A 32 10.18 15.50 -16.00
N GLY A 33 10.44 14.68 -14.99
CA GLY A 33 11.25 13.47 -15.17
C GLY A 33 10.68 12.45 -16.16
N VAL A 34 9.34 12.36 -16.28
CA VAL A 34 8.68 11.53 -17.30
C VAL A 34 8.79 12.18 -18.68
N SER A 35 8.66 13.50 -18.76
CA SER A 35 8.86 14.27 -19.99
C SER A 35 10.29 14.13 -20.52
N ASP A 36 11.30 14.14 -19.64
CA ASP A 36 12.70 13.93 -20.02
C ASP A 36 12.92 12.53 -20.57
N LEU A 37 12.30 11.52 -19.96
CA LEU A 37 12.36 10.14 -20.44
C LEU A 37 11.67 9.98 -21.81
N ILE A 38 10.53 10.66 -22.01
CA ILE A 38 9.84 10.69 -23.31
C ILE A 38 10.71 11.40 -24.35
N ALA A 39 11.32 12.53 -24.02
CA ALA A 39 12.16 13.29 -24.94
C ALA A 39 13.41 12.52 -25.39
N GLN A 40 13.98 11.68 -24.50
CA GLN A 40 15.07 10.78 -24.84
C GLN A 40 14.65 9.67 -25.82
N ALA A 41 13.44 9.13 -25.66
CA ALA A 41 12.93 8.04 -26.50
C ALA A 41 12.30 8.53 -27.82
N TYR A 42 11.67 9.70 -27.82
CA TYR A 42 10.95 10.29 -28.94
C TYR A 42 11.38 11.76 -29.13
N PRO A 43 12.35 12.02 -30.01
CA PRO A 43 12.80 13.37 -30.32
C PRO A 43 11.65 14.21 -30.89
N GLY A 44 11.43 15.42 -30.35
CA GLY A 44 10.32 16.31 -30.75
C GLY A 44 9.17 16.40 -29.74
N TRP A 45 9.35 15.84 -28.53
CA TRP A 45 8.48 16.09 -27.39
C TRP A 45 8.70 17.52 -26.84
N GLU A 46 7.79 18.43 -27.18
CA GLU A 46 7.89 19.87 -26.87
C GLU A 46 6.53 20.50 -26.51
N LEU A 47 6.53 21.78 -26.12
CA LEU A 47 5.33 22.54 -25.79
C LEU A 47 4.29 22.46 -26.94
N GLY A 48 3.06 22.07 -26.60
CA GLY A 48 1.97 21.90 -27.57
C GLY A 48 1.74 20.45 -28.04
N LYS A 49 2.66 19.52 -27.75
CA LYS A 49 2.42 18.08 -27.94
C LYS A 49 1.56 17.51 -26.82
N SER A 50 0.86 16.42 -27.12
CA SER A 50 0.01 15.68 -26.16
C SER A 50 0.29 14.18 -26.23
N ILE A 51 0.06 13.50 -25.11
CA ILE A 51 0.23 12.05 -24.96
C ILE A 51 -1.08 11.41 -24.50
N CYS A 52 -1.41 10.23 -24.99
CA CYS A 52 -2.62 9.50 -24.57
C CYS A 52 -2.42 8.85 -23.19
N ARG A 53 -3.51 8.50 -22.51
CA ARG A 53 -3.48 7.88 -21.18
C ARG A 53 -2.68 6.57 -21.12
N ASN A 54 -2.76 5.72 -22.15
CA ASN A 54 -2.07 4.43 -22.18
C ASN A 54 -0.56 4.61 -22.33
N ASP A 55 -0.10 5.39 -23.31
CA ASP A 55 1.31 5.65 -23.52
C ASP A 55 1.92 6.35 -22.30
N LEU A 56 1.20 7.33 -21.73
CA LEU A 56 1.62 8.01 -20.51
C LEU A 56 1.77 7.03 -19.34
N SER A 57 0.87 6.07 -19.21
CA SER A 57 0.96 5.03 -18.16
C SER A 57 2.23 4.19 -18.29
N THR A 58 2.58 3.82 -19.52
CA THR A 58 3.80 3.06 -19.83
C THR A 58 5.05 3.85 -19.45
N PHE A 59 5.15 5.11 -19.87
CA PHE A 59 6.31 5.95 -19.55
C PHE A 59 6.42 6.31 -18.07
N ARG A 60 5.28 6.55 -17.39
CA ARG A 60 5.28 6.76 -15.94
C ARG A 60 5.85 5.56 -15.19
N SER A 61 5.49 4.36 -15.62
CA SER A 61 5.93 3.13 -14.97
C SER A 61 7.41 2.86 -15.23
N ALA A 62 7.88 3.07 -16.47
CA ALA A 62 9.30 2.99 -16.82
C ALA A 62 10.15 4.01 -16.05
N TYR A 63 9.62 5.22 -15.84
CA TYR A 63 10.29 6.23 -15.04
C TYR A 63 10.42 5.81 -13.57
N VAL A 64 9.35 5.32 -12.96
CA VAL A 64 9.38 4.81 -11.57
C VAL A 64 10.34 3.63 -11.42
N GLU A 65 10.32 2.68 -12.36
CA GLU A 65 11.27 1.56 -12.43
C GLU A 65 12.73 2.06 -12.44
N SER A 66 13.06 3.00 -13.32
CA SER A 66 14.41 3.57 -13.39
C SER A 66 14.86 4.28 -12.10
N LEU A 67 13.92 4.89 -11.37
CA LEU A 67 14.19 5.62 -10.14
C LEU A 67 14.46 4.67 -8.97
N LEU A 68 13.67 3.59 -8.89
CA LEU A 68 13.84 2.53 -7.89
C LEU A 68 15.14 1.72 -8.12
N GLU A 69 15.47 1.40 -9.38
CA GLU A 69 16.72 0.71 -9.74
C GLU A 69 17.97 1.52 -9.37
N ARG A 70 17.94 2.85 -9.56
CA ARG A 70 19.08 3.72 -9.22
C ARG A 70 19.41 3.72 -7.74
N GLU A 71 18.41 3.60 -6.87
CA GLU A 71 18.62 3.65 -5.41
C GLU A 71 18.90 2.29 -4.79
N ARG A 72 18.29 1.22 -5.32
CA ARG A 72 18.32 -0.12 -4.72
C ARG A 72 19.04 -1.17 -5.55
N GLY A 73 19.51 -0.82 -6.75
CA GLY A 73 20.16 -1.73 -7.69
C GLY A 73 19.14 -2.54 -8.49
N GLU A 74 18.61 -3.61 -7.91
CA GLU A 74 17.63 -4.49 -8.56
C GLU A 74 16.25 -4.39 -7.91
N LEU A 75 15.20 -4.32 -8.74
CA LEU A 75 13.83 -4.31 -8.25
C LEU A 75 13.43 -5.64 -7.60
N GLY A 76 12.92 -5.58 -6.38
CA GLY A 76 12.26 -6.70 -5.71
C GLY A 76 10.89 -7.04 -6.32
N ALA A 77 10.33 -8.20 -5.96
CA ALA A 77 9.05 -8.67 -6.47
C ALA A 77 7.88 -7.70 -6.17
N LEU A 78 7.84 -7.16 -4.94
CA LEU A 78 6.82 -6.21 -4.49
C LEU A 78 6.92 -4.86 -5.23
N GLU A 79 8.14 -4.40 -5.51
CA GLU A 79 8.36 -3.14 -6.24
C GLU A 79 7.90 -3.24 -7.69
N ARG A 80 8.22 -4.36 -8.37
CA ARG A 80 7.72 -4.64 -9.72
C ARG A 80 6.19 -4.68 -9.76
N GLU A 81 5.56 -5.22 -8.72
CA GLU A 81 4.11 -5.23 -8.60
C GLU A 81 3.53 -3.83 -8.47
N VAL A 82 4.15 -2.96 -7.65
CA VAL A 82 3.76 -1.54 -7.55
C VAL A 82 3.93 -0.85 -8.90
N VAL A 83 5.05 -1.03 -9.59
CA VAL A 83 5.28 -0.51 -10.96
C VAL A 83 4.21 -1.00 -11.94
N ASN A 84 3.84 -2.28 -11.88
CA ASN A 84 2.80 -2.84 -12.74
C ASN A 84 1.40 -2.31 -12.40
N SER A 85 1.10 -2.07 -11.12
CA SER A 85 -0.18 -1.47 -10.71
C SER A 85 -0.34 -0.03 -11.22
N LEU A 86 0.77 0.69 -11.38
CA LEU A 86 0.78 2.00 -12.03
C LEU A 86 0.44 1.90 -13.52
N LYS A 87 0.91 0.85 -14.22
CA LYS A 87 0.57 0.59 -15.64
C LYS A 87 -0.93 0.37 -15.82
N THR A 88 -1.55 -0.44 -14.96
CA THR A 88 -2.97 -0.81 -15.04
C THR A 88 -3.92 0.23 -14.46
N GLY A 89 -3.42 1.20 -13.69
CA GLY A 89 -4.24 2.26 -13.09
C GLY A 89 -5.21 1.76 -12.02
N GLN A 90 -4.93 0.60 -11.43
CA GLN A 90 -5.73 0.04 -10.35
C GLN A 90 -5.39 0.72 -9.01
N LEU A 91 -6.43 0.97 -8.19
CA LEU A 91 -6.24 1.49 -6.83
C LEU A 91 -5.72 0.36 -5.94
N ILE A 92 -4.47 0.49 -5.46
CA ILE A 92 -3.84 -0.45 -4.51
C ILE A 92 -4.63 -0.55 -3.19
N THR A 93 -5.46 0.44 -2.88
CA THR A 93 -6.10 0.64 -1.57
C THR A 93 -7.38 -0.16 -1.31
N GLN A 94 -7.95 -0.88 -2.28
CA GLN A 94 -9.23 -1.58 -2.08
C GLN A 94 -9.07 -3.08 -2.27
N ASN A 95 -9.60 -3.84 -1.32
CA ASN A 95 -9.78 -5.30 -1.30
C ASN A 95 -8.61 -6.14 -0.75
N LEU A 96 -8.41 -6.09 0.57
CA LEU A 96 -7.70 -7.18 1.27
C LEU A 96 -8.45 -7.62 2.53
N ALA A 97 -8.97 -6.66 3.31
CA ALA A 97 -9.72 -6.98 4.52
C ALA A 97 -10.99 -7.81 4.25
N GLU A 98 -11.60 -7.68 3.07
CA GLU A 98 -12.80 -8.44 2.69
C GLU A 98 -12.48 -9.82 2.07
N GLU A 99 -11.32 -10.00 1.44
CA GLU A 99 -10.94 -11.27 0.81
C GLU A 99 -10.52 -12.32 1.87
N ASP A 100 -9.78 -11.91 2.91
CA ASP A 100 -9.16 -12.82 3.90
C ASP A 100 -10.14 -13.67 4.73
N ASP A 101 -11.40 -13.24 4.88
CA ASP A 101 -12.41 -13.97 5.65
C ASP A 101 -13.34 -14.82 4.78
N THR A 102 -13.38 -14.59 3.46
CA THR A 102 -14.24 -15.35 2.54
C THR A 102 -13.68 -16.72 2.16
N GLU A 103 -12.36 -16.92 2.23
CA GLU A 103 -11.70 -18.18 1.87
C GLU A 103 -11.48 -19.16 3.04
N ALA A 104 -11.81 -18.77 4.28
CA ALA A 104 -11.49 -19.57 5.46
C ALA A 104 -12.31 -20.88 5.52
N SER A 105 -11.62 -22.02 5.65
CA SER A 105 -12.28 -23.32 5.78
C SER A 105 -13.06 -23.44 7.10
N PHE A 106 -14.04 -24.36 7.15
CA PHE A 106 -14.80 -24.60 8.37
C PHE A 106 -13.90 -24.94 9.58
N GLY A 107 -12.84 -25.73 9.34
CA GLY A 107 -11.86 -26.10 10.38
C GLY A 107 -11.08 -24.91 10.91
N GLU A 108 -10.65 -24.00 10.04
CA GLU A 108 -9.94 -22.77 10.42
C GLU A 108 -10.84 -21.83 11.24
N ARG A 109 -12.10 -21.66 10.81
CA ARG A 109 -13.08 -20.84 11.54
C ARG A 109 -13.39 -21.40 12.93
N MET A 110 -13.41 -22.72 13.07
CA MET A 110 -13.59 -23.37 14.38
C MET A 110 -12.33 -23.26 15.24
N ALA A 111 -11.14 -23.46 14.66
CA ALA A 111 -9.88 -23.30 15.38
C ALA A 111 -9.73 -21.88 15.95
N ASP A 112 -10.05 -20.83 15.19
CA ASP A 112 -9.99 -19.44 15.65
C ASP A 112 -10.99 -19.14 16.77
N ARG A 113 -12.21 -19.69 16.70
CA ARG A 113 -13.18 -19.56 17.80
C ARG A 113 -12.70 -20.28 19.06
N VAL A 114 -12.14 -21.48 18.93
CA VAL A 114 -11.62 -22.24 20.06
C VAL A 114 -10.39 -21.56 20.67
N ALA A 115 -9.48 -21.03 19.84
CA ALA A 115 -8.29 -20.30 20.29
C ALA A 115 -8.67 -18.97 20.98
N SER A 116 -9.59 -18.19 20.42
CA SER A 116 -10.06 -16.94 21.03
C SER A 116 -10.82 -17.17 22.34
N PHE A 117 -11.62 -18.23 22.45
CA PHE A 117 -12.28 -18.61 23.70
C PHE A 117 -11.28 -19.11 24.74
N GLY A 118 -10.35 -19.99 24.33
CA GLY A 118 -9.31 -20.54 25.20
C GLY A 118 -8.30 -19.49 25.70
N GLY A 119 -8.12 -18.40 24.96
CA GLY A 119 -7.30 -17.25 25.37
C GLY A 119 -7.99 -16.23 26.26
N SER A 120 -9.28 -16.42 26.61
CA SER A 120 -10.02 -15.47 27.43
C SER A 120 -9.74 -15.63 28.93
N TRP A 121 -9.63 -14.51 29.64
CA TRP A 121 -9.59 -14.47 31.11
C TRP A 121 -10.79 -15.15 31.76
N THR A 122 -11.98 -15.06 31.15
CA THR A 122 -13.18 -15.71 31.67
C THR A 122 -13.09 -17.22 31.62
N PHE A 123 -12.47 -17.79 30.58
CA PHE A 123 -12.25 -19.22 30.45
C PHE A 123 -11.26 -19.72 31.50
N ILE A 124 -10.14 -18.99 31.69
CA ILE A 124 -9.12 -19.34 32.69
C ILE A 124 -9.72 -19.40 34.10
N ILE A 125 -10.52 -18.40 34.48
CA ILE A 125 -11.16 -18.35 35.81
C ILE A 125 -12.19 -19.47 35.97
N LEU A 126 -13.06 -19.67 34.99
CA LEU A 126 -14.06 -20.75 35.03
C LEU A 126 -13.39 -22.12 35.13
N PHE A 127 -12.35 -22.36 34.35
CA PHE A 127 -11.59 -23.60 34.34
C PHE A 127 -10.93 -23.86 35.71
N ALA A 128 -10.32 -22.83 36.32
CA ALA A 128 -9.75 -22.93 37.66
C ALA A 128 -10.82 -23.25 38.73
N VAL A 129 -12.00 -22.62 38.66
CA VAL A 129 -13.12 -22.91 39.57
C VAL A 129 -13.60 -24.34 39.44
N VAL A 130 -13.74 -24.86 38.21
CA VAL A 130 -14.14 -26.25 37.95
C VAL A 130 -13.10 -27.22 38.50
N LEU A 131 -11.80 -26.95 38.32
CA LEU A 131 -10.72 -27.79 38.87
C LEU A 131 -10.75 -27.82 40.40
N ILE A 132 -10.84 -26.67 41.04
CA ILE A 132 -10.93 -26.57 42.50
C ILE A 132 -12.19 -27.29 42.99
N GLY A 133 -13.34 -27.06 42.35
CA GLY A 133 -14.60 -27.73 42.67
C GLY A 133 -14.50 -29.25 42.57
N TRP A 134 -13.87 -29.78 41.51
CA TRP A 134 -13.63 -31.22 41.33
C TRP A 134 -12.75 -31.80 42.43
N MET A 135 -11.65 -31.10 42.77
CA MET A 135 -10.75 -31.51 43.84
C MET A 135 -11.45 -31.48 45.20
N THR A 136 -12.19 -30.41 45.53
CA THR A 136 -12.93 -30.29 46.79
C THR A 136 -14.02 -31.35 46.92
N LEU A 137 -14.77 -31.63 45.85
CA LEU A 137 -15.82 -32.66 45.84
C LEU A 137 -15.22 -34.05 46.09
N ASN A 138 -14.16 -34.42 45.37
CA ASN A 138 -13.51 -35.72 45.56
C ASN A 138 -12.80 -35.84 46.92
N ALA A 139 -12.20 -34.75 47.42
CA ALA A 139 -11.59 -34.70 48.74
C ALA A 139 -12.63 -34.78 49.89
N ALA A 140 -13.81 -34.18 49.73
CA ALA A 140 -14.90 -34.28 50.71
C ALA A 140 -15.59 -35.66 50.66
N SER A 141 -15.64 -36.29 49.48
CA SER A 141 -16.21 -37.64 49.26
C SER A 141 -15.32 -38.77 49.78
N LEU A 142 -14.14 -38.47 50.35
CA LEU A 142 -13.23 -39.46 50.97
C LEU A 142 -13.89 -40.25 52.11
N LEU A 143 -14.94 -39.70 52.73
CA LEU A 143 -15.65 -40.34 53.86
C LEU A 143 -16.66 -41.44 53.43
N ALA A 144 -17.04 -41.52 52.15
CA ALA A 144 -18.03 -42.48 51.67
C ALA A 144 -17.48 -43.44 50.60
N GLN A 145 -17.04 -42.91 49.46
CA GLN A 145 -16.19 -43.56 48.42
C GLN A 145 -15.88 -42.49 47.36
N PRO A 146 -14.62 -42.06 47.18
CA PRO A 146 -14.27 -41.05 46.20
C PRO A 146 -14.23 -41.63 44.77
N PHE A 147 -14.73 -40.86 43.80
CA PHE A 147 -14.71 -41.22 42.37
C PHE A 147 -13.32 -41.09 41.75
N ASP A 148 -12.55 -40.06 42.13
CA ASP A 148 -11.17 -39.81 41.71
C ASP A 148 -10.30 -39.50 42.94
N PRO A 149 -9.81 -40.53 43.66
CA PRO A 149 -8.99 -40.34 44.85
C PRO A 149 -7.62 -39.71 44.53
N TYR A 150 -7.06 -38.99 45.50
CA TYR A 150 -5.69 -38.47 45.40
C TYR A 150 -4.72 -39.61 45.02
N PRO A 151 -3.94 -39.50 43.93
CA PRO A 151 -3.45 -38.29 43.26
C PRO A 151 -4.22 -37.81 41.99
N PHE A 152 -5.53 -38.07 41.88
CA PHE A 152 -6.41 -37.59 40.80
C PHE A 152 -6.00 -38.05 39.37
N ILE A 153 -5.95 -39.36 39.13
CA ILE A 153 -5.52 -39.91 37.83
C ILE A 153 -6.48 -39.52 36.70
N LEU A 154 -7.79 -39.54 36.95
CA LEU A 154 -8.78 -39.25 35.91
C LEU A 154 -8.70 -37.78 35.49
N LEU A 155 -8.61 -36.87 36.46
CA LEU A 155 -8.41 -35.44 36.20
C LEU A 155 -7.16 -35.19 35.36
N ASN A 156 -6.04 -35.82 35.73
CA ASN A 156 -4.78 -35.69 35.01
C ASN A 156 -4.87 -36.22 33.57
N LEU A 157 -5.57 -37.34 33.34
CA LEU A 157 -5.76 -37.90 32.00
C LEU A 157 -6.58 -36.95 31.11
N VAL A 158 -7.66 -36.38 31.66
CA VAL A 158 -8.52 -35.42 30.95
C VAL A 158 -7.76 -34.15 30.61
N LEU A 159 -7.05 -33.57 31.59
CA LEU A 159 -6.22 -32.38 31.38
C LEU A 159 -5.16 -32.59 30.31
N SER A 160 -4.45 -33.72 30.35
CA SER A 160 -3.42 -34.06 29.36
C SER A 160 -4.02 -34.20 27.96
N SER A 161 -5.21 -34.79 27.85
CA SER A 161 -5.92 -34.98 26.58
C SER A 161 -6.39 -33.64 26.00
N ILE A 162 -6.91 -32.74 26.84
CA ILE A 162 -7.31 -31.38 26.44
C ILE A 162 -6.09 -30.60 25.95
N ALA A 163 -5.00 -30.60 26.71
CA ALA A 163 -3.77 -29.89 26.36
C ALA A 163 -3.16 -30.39 25.03
N ALA A 164 -3.18 -31.71 24.80
CA ALA A 164 -2.68 -32.32 23.57
C ALA A 164 -3.44 -31.86 22.32
N ILE A 165 -4.75 -31.66 22.41
CA ILE A 165 -5.58 -31.14 21.32
C ILE A 165 -5.45 -29.61 21.21
N GLN A 166 -5.24 -28.92 22.33
CA GLN A 166 -5.15 -27.46 22.38
C GLN A 166 -3.91 -26.93 21.66
N ALA A 167 -2.74 -27.56 21.85
CA ALA A 167 -1.48 -27.13 21.23
C ALA A 167 -1.54 -26.97 19.69
N PRO A 168 -2.00 -27.97 18.91
CA PRO A 168 -2.13 -27.83 17.46
C PRO A 168 -3.21 -26.84 17.04
N ILE A 169 -4.30 -26.69 17.80
CA ILE A 169 -5.32 -25.66 17.52
C ILE A 169 -4.73 -24.25 17.67
N ILE A 170 -3.97 -24.01 18.74
CA ILE A 170 -3.26 -22.74 18.95
C ILE A 170 -2.27 -22.51 17.80
N MET A 171 -1.47 -23.51 17.44
CA MET A 171 -0.48 -23.41 16.36
C MET A 171 -1.13 -23.14 14.99
N MET A 172 -2.29 -23.75 14.71
CA MET A 172 -3.05 -23.48 13.49
C MET A 172 -3.57 -22.03 13.45
N SER A 173 -4.11 -21.53 14.56
CA SER A 173 -4.58 -20.15 14.66
C SER A 173 -3.42 -19.14 14.58
N GLN A 174 -2.29 -19.43 15.21
CA GLN A 174 -1.06 -18.62 15.14
C GLN A 174 -0.52 -18.53 13.70
N ARG A 175 -0.34 -19.67 13.01
CA ARG A 175 0.12 -19.68 11.62
C ARG A 175 -0.80 -18.87 10.70
N ARG A 176 -2.11 -18.91 10.95
CA ARG A 176 -3.09 -18.12 10.20
C ARG A 176 -2.94 -16.62 10.50
N GLN A 177 -2.79 -16.24 11.77
CA GLN A 177 -2.57 -14.85 12.16
C GLN A 177 -1.25 -14.30 11.58
N GLU A 178 -0.16 -15.06 11.62
CA GLU A 178 1.12 -14.70 11.00
C GLU A 178 0.99 -14.50 9.49
N THR A 179 0.19 -15.32 8.81
CA THR A 179 -0.06 -15.17 7.38
C THR A 179 -0.82 -13.88 7.07
N LYS A 180 -1.85 -13.56 7.87
CA LYS A 180 -2.60 -12.30 7.77
C LYS A 180 -1.70 -11.09 8.05
N ASP A 181 -0.89 -11.16 9.10
CA ASP A 181 0.03 -10.09 9.50
C ASP A 181 1.12 -9.85 8.45
N ARG A 182 1.65 -10.93 7.83
CA ARG A 182 2.58 -10.82 6.70
C ARG A 182 1.94 -10.14 5.49
N ARG A 183 0.74 -10.56 5.09
CA ARG A 183 -0.01 -9.91 3.98
C ARG A 183 -0.28 -8.44 4.26
N ARG A 184 -0.67 -8.10 5.49
CA ARG A 184 -0.86 -6.72 5.92
C ARG A 184 0.43 -5.91 5.82
N SER A 185 1.54 -6.44 6.31
CA SER A 185 2.86 -5.80 6.23
C SER A 185 3.32 -5.56 4.78
N GLU A 186 3.14 -6.56 3.90
CA GLU A 186 3.43 -6.41 2.47
C GLU A 186 2.58 -5.32 1.81
N ASN A 187 1.30 -5.22 2.18
CA ASN A 187 0.43 -4.17 1.66
C ASN A 187 0.79 -2.78 2.19
N ASP A 188 1.05 -2.66 3.50
CA ASP A 188 1.49 -1.41 4.12
C ASP A 188 2.79 -0.91 3.47
N TYR A 189 3.71 -1.83 3.16
CA TYR A 189 4.92 -1.53 2.39
C TYR A 189 4.61 -0.97 1.00
N ARG A 190 3.70 -1.59 0.24
CA ARG A 190 3.29 -1.10 -1.10
C ARG A 190 2.67 0.29 -1.03
N VAL A 191 1.80 0.54 -0.05
CA VAL A 191 1.18 1.87 0.15
C VAL A 191 2.23 2.91 0.50
N ASN A 192 3.17 2.58 1.38
CA ASN A 192 4.25 3.48 1.76
C ASN A 192 5.14 3.84 0.56
N LEU A 193 5.57 2.83 -0.20
CA LEU A 193 6.38 3.03 -1.41
C LEU A 193 5.67 3.94 -2.43
N LYS A 194 4.36 3.73 -2.63
CA LYS A 194 3.57 4.58 -3.51
C LYS A 194 3.50 6.02 -2.99
N ALA A 195 3.28 6.22 -1.69
CA ALA A 195 3.24 7.53 -1.07
C ALA A 195 4.59 8.25 -1.23
N GLU A 196 5.71 7.54 -1.05
CA GLU A 196 7.05 8.07 -1.26
C GLU A 196 7.24 8.56 -2.71
N LEU A 197 6.85 7.75 -3.70
CA LEU A 197 6.94 8.12 -5.12
C LEU A 197 6.07 9.34 -5.47
N GLU A 198 4.88 9.44 -4.88
CA GLU A 198 3.98 10.59 -5.05
C GLU A 198 4.55 11.86 -4.38
N ILE A 199 5.19 11.74 -3.21
CA ILE A 199 5.84 12.88 -2.54
C ILE A 199 7.03 13.38 -3.37
N ARG A 200 7.88 12.48 -3.87
CA ARG A 200 8.99 12.86 -4.77
C ARG A 200 8.47 13.55 -6.03
N GLN A 201 7.31 13.13 -6.54
CA GLN A 201 6.66 13.79 -7.67
C GLN A 201 6.27 15.23 -7.38
N LEU A 202 5.67 15.46 -6.21
CA LEU A 202 5.30 16.80 -5.79
C LEU A 202 6.54 17.66 -5.60
N HIS A 203 7.63 17.09 -5.07
CA HIS A 203 8.91 17.78 -4.88
C HIS A 203 9.51 18.25 -6.20
N GLU A 204 9.66 17.36 -7.19
CA GLU A 204 10.20 17.74 -8.52
C GLU A 204 9.38 18.84 -9.21
N LYS A 205 8.05 18.77 -9.09
CA LYS A 205 7.19 19.80 -9.67
C LYS A 205 7.37 21.13 -8.95
N MET A 206 7.45 21.11 -7.62
CA MET A 206 7.69 22.30 -6.82
C MET A 206 9.05 22.94 -7.16
N ASP A 207 10.11 22.14 -7.30
CA ASP A 207 11.44 22.61 -7.67
C ASP A 207 11.44 23.26 -9.06
N HIS A 208 10.73 22.67 -10.02
CA HIS A 208 10.60 23.22 -11.37
C HIS A 208 9.92 24.60 -11.37
N GLU A 209 8.81 24.73 -10.66
CA GLU A 209 8.08 26.00 -10.55
C GLU A 209 8.90 27.05 -9.78
N LEU A 210 9.60 26.64 -8.71
CA LEU A 210 10.48 27.53 -7.94
C LEU A 210 11.64 28.06 -8.79
N ALA A 211 12.24 27.21 -9.63
CA ALA A 211 13.29 27.64 -10.57
C ALA A 211 12.77 28.69 -11.55
N GLU A 212 11.57 28.50 -12.11
CA GLU A 212 10.96 29.48 -13.02
C GLU A 212 10.67 30.81 -12.30
N GLN A 213 10.19 30.76 -11.05
CA GLN A 213 9.98 31.97 -10.25
C GLN A 213 11.31 32.70 -9.95
N TRP A 214 12.39 31.97 -9.69
CA TRP A 214 13.72 32.55 -9.46
C TRP A 214 14.26 33.26 -10.70
N ASP A 215 14.12 32.66 -11.88
CA ASP A 215 14.54 33.30 -13.14
C ASP A 215 13.78 34.61 -13.39
N ARG A 216 12.46 34.60 -13.17
CA ARG A 216 11.63 35.83 -13.29
C ARG A 216 12.04 36.91 -12.29
N LEU A 217 12.37 36.54 -11.06
CA LEU A 217 12.87 37.47 -10.04
C LEU A 217 14.23 38.06 -10.44
N ALA A 218 15.14 37.23 -10.96
CA ALA A 218 16.44 37.67 -11.44
C ALA A 218 16.33 38.62 -12.63
N GLU A 219 15.41 38.35 -13.58
CA GLU A 219 15.14 39.23 -14.71
C GLU A 219 14.61 40.60 -14.26
N MET A 220 13.64 40.62 -13.34
CA MET A 220 13.14 41.87 -12.77
C MET A 220 14.23 42.67 -12.04
N GLN A 221 15.11 42.01 -11.28
CA GLN A 221 16.25 42.67 -10.64
C GLN A 221 17.22 43.26 -11.66
N ARG A 222 17.50 42.54 -12.76
CA ARG A 222 18.39 43.00 -13.82
C ARG A 222 17.85 44.27 -14.49
N ILE A 223 16.56 44.29 -14.80
CA ILE A 223 15.87 45.47 -15.36
C ILE A 223 15.92 46.64 -14.36
N GLN A 224 15.74 46.39 -13.06
CA GLN A 224 15.84 47.45 -12.05
C GLN A 224 17.26 48.06 -11.97
N ILE A 225 18.30 47.24 -12.10
CA ILE A 225 19.69 47.72 -12.12
C ILE A 225 19.93 48.58 -13.37
N GLU A 226 19.52 48.11 -14.55
CA GLU A 226 19.66 48.84 -15.82
C GLU A 226 18.96 50.21 -15.77
N LEU A 227 17.74 50.28 -15.23
CA LEU A 227 17.01 51.54 -15.02
C LEU A 227 17.70 52.49 -14.02
N LEU A 228 18.38 51.96 -13.01
CA LEU A 228 19.13 52.77 -12.05
C LEU A 228 20.42 53.32 -12.68
N GLU A 229 21.09 52.53 -13.53
CA GLU A 229 22.26 52.95 -14.30
C GLU A 229 21.90 54.07 -15.29
N GLU A 230 20.83 53.89 -16.07
CA GLU A 230 20.35 54.90 -17.03
C GLU A 230 20.01 56.23 -16.33
N ARG A 231 19.30 56.18 -15.19
CA ARG A 231 19.00 57.39 -14.38
C ARG A 231 20.23 58.03 -13.74
N ALA A 232 21.28 57.25 -13.47
CA ALA A 232 22.53 57.77 -12.92
C ALA A 232 23.34 58.50 -14.01
N ASP A 233 23.30 58.00 -15.25
CA ASP A 233 23.93 58.63 -16.41
C ASP A 233 23.19 59.90 -16.85
N ASP A 234 21.85 59.90 -16.83
CA ASP A 234 21.01 61.08 -17.12
C ASP A 234 21.22 62.27 -16.14
N ARG A 235 21.85 62.02 -14.97
CA ARG A 235 22.16 63.06 -13.98
C ARG A 235 23.58 63.63 -14.10
N ARG A 236 24.43 63.09 -14.97
CA ARG A 236 25.79 63.60 -15.24
C ARG A 236 25.83 64.56 -16.42
#